data_AF-A0A5C4XU24-F1
#
_entry.id   AF-A0A5C4XU24-F1
#
_cell.length_a   1.000
_cell.length_b   1.000
_cell.length_c   1.000
_cell.angle_alpha   90.00
_cell.angle_beta   90.00
_cell.angle_gamma   90.00
#
_symmetry.space_group_name_H-M   'P 1'
#
loop_
_entity.id
_entity.type
_entity.pdbx_description
1 polymer ?
#
loop_
_entity_poly.entity_id
_entity_poly.type
_entity_poly.pdbx_seq_one_letter_code
_entity_poly.pdbx_strand_id
1 'polypeptide(L)'
;MAESANPFGVDYEDHPIFGIGYQFFPYSIGSVKLGLEAGLAGRFGGNANAEIWGGVVGRYDAIEIANTIRIIPSFTFGLSHVTETMDGREKNNEDARKGNASTLFYLGPELSFSAVSRPELEVFWRLHHRSGAWGTLGDMHGGSNANVVGVRYNF
;
A
#
# COMPACT_ATOMS: atom_id res chain seq x y z
N MET A 1 -0.17 -18.71 3.04
CA MET A 1 1.03 -17.84 2.92
C MET A 1 1.20 -17.35 1.48
N ALA A 2 1.14 -18.23 0.46
CA ALA A 2 1.24 -17.82 -0.94
C ALA A 2 0.01 -17.05 -1.47
N GLU A 3 -1.19 -17.34 -0.97
CA GLU A 3 -2.42 -16.68 -1.45
C GLU A 3 -2.55 -15.22 -1.02
N SER A 4 -1.99 -14.86 0.14
CA SER A 4 -2.08 -13.50 0.68
C SER A 4 -1.26 -12.46 -0.08
N ALA A 5 -0.47 -12.83 -1.09
CA ALA A 5 0.28 -11.90 -1.93
C ALA A 5 -0.09 -12.05 -3.42
N ASN A 6 -1.12 -12.84 -3.72
CA ASN A 6 -1.58 -13.08 -5.08
C ASN A 6 -2.65 -12.05 -5.47
N PRO A 7 -2.38 -11.16 -6.44
CA PRO A 7 -3.37 -10.18 -6.91
C PRO A 7 -4.42 -10.78 -7.87
N PHE A 8 -4.26 -12.03 -8.32
CA PHE A 8 -5.12 -12.64 -9.35
C PHE A 8 -5.74 -13.97 -8.89
N GLY A 9 -7.02 -14.18 -9.18
CA GLY A 9 -7.71 -15.44 -8.84
C GLY A 9 -7.94 -15.63 -7.34
N VAL A 10 -8.13 -14.52 -6.61
CA VAL A 10 -8.48 -14.49 -5.19
C VAL A 10 -9.87 -13.89 -5.03
N ASP A 11 -10.59 -14.32 -4.00
CA ASP A 11 -11.89 -13.75 -3.65
C ASP A 11 -11.70 -12.39 -2.95
N TYR A 12 -12.41 -11.39 -3.44
CA TYR A 12 -12.39 -10.03 -2.87
C TYR A 12 -13.58 -9.85 -1.92
N GLU A 13 -13.30 -9.25 -0.76
CA GLU A 13 -14.35 -8.71 0.11
C GLU A 13 -14.79 -7.33 -0.41
N ASP A 14 -16.07 -6.98 -0.23
CA ASP A 14 -16.65 -5.71 -0.66
C ASP A 14 -16.27 -4.56 0.28
N HIS A 15 -14.97 -4.30 0.41
CA HIS A 15 -14.40 -3.30 1.33
C HIS A 15 -13.65 -2.18 0.57
N PRO A 16 -14.36 -1.16 0.03
CA PRO A 16 -13.71 -0.07 -0.69
C PRO A 16 -12.86 0.82 0.23
N ILE A 17 -11.73 1.30 -0.31
CA ILE A 17 -10.81 2.21 0.37
C ILE A 17 -10.57 3.46 -0.50
N PHE A 18 -10.58 4.64 0.13
CA PHE A 18 -10.27 5.91 -0.51
C PHE A 18 -9.26 6.65 0.34
N GLY A 19 -8.17 7.13 -0.25
CA GLY A 19 -7.11 7.78 0.51
C GLY A 19 -6.33 8.82 -0.28
N ILE A 20 -5.55 9.58 0.48
CA ILE A 20 -4.56 10.54 -0.01
C ILE A 20 -3.22 10.21 0.62
N GLY A 21 -2.14 10.43 -0.14
CA GLY A 21 -0.78 10.17 0.31
C GLY A 21 0.19 11.21 -0.21
N TYR A 22 1.31 11.34 0.48
CA TYR A 22 2.39 12.25 0.14
C TYR A 22 3.72 11.50 0.24
N GLN A 23 4.55 11.65 -0.80
CA GLN A 23 5.90 11.10 -0.86
C GLN A 23 6.92 12.23 -0.94
N PHE A 24 8.00 12.09 -0.17
CA PHE A 24 9.11 13.03 -0.13
C PHE A 24 10.43 12.30 -0.33
N PHE A 25 11.21 12.70 -1.34
CA PHE A 25 12.45 12.03 -1.75
C PHE A 25 13.69 12.91 -1.56
N PRO A 26 14.32 12.92 -0.36
CA PRO A 26 15.54 13.69 -0.11
C PRO A 26 16.81 13.09 -0.71
N TYR A 27 16.80 11.81 -1.10
CA TYR A 27 17.97 11.11 -1.62
C TYR A 27 17.72 10.52 -3.01
N SER A 28 18.69 10.70 -3.90
CA SER A 28 18.72 10.08 -5.24
C SER A 28 20.10 9.49 -5.49
N ILE A 29 20.13 8.19 -5.82
CA ILE A 29 21.36 7.43 -6.12
C ILE A 29 21.19 6.86 -7.53
N GLY A 30 21.74 7.57 -8.52
CA GLY A 30 21.46 7.28 -9.93
C GLY A 30 19.96 7.38 -10.21
N SER A 31 19.37 6.30 -10.72
CA SER A 31 17.93 6.21 -11.04
C SER A 31 17.04 5.77 -9.88
N VAL A 32 17.62 5.47 -8.71
CA VAL A 32 16.87 5.10 -7.51
C VAL A 32 16.66 6.35 -6.64
N LYS A 33 15.41 6.60 -6.25
CA LYS A 33 15.04 7.61 -5.26
C LYS A 33 14.65 6.92 -3.96
N LEU A 34 15.13 7.44 -2.84
CA LEU A 34 14.80 6.98 -1.49
C LEU A 34 14.14 8.11 -0.71
N GLY A 35 13.06 7.79 0.00
CA GLY A 35 12.23 8.78 0.64
C GLY A 35 11.33 8.26 1.74
N LEU A 36 10.40 9.11 2.13
CA LEU A 36 9.35 8.83 3.10
C LEU A 36 8.00 8.95 2.42
N GLU A 37 7.07 8.10 2.83
CA GLU A 37 5.65 8.18 2.46
C GLU A 37 4.81 8.30 3.74
N ALA A 38 3.77 9.11 3.68
CA ALA A 38 2.68 9.09 4.65
C ALA A 38 1.34 9.23 3.92
N GLY A 39 0.29 8.66 4.48
CA GLY A 39 -1.05 8.82 3.93
C GLY A 39 -2.15 8.51 4.91
N LEU A 40 -3.38 8.87 4.52
CA LEU A 40 -4.60 8.62 5.26
C LEU A 40 -5.68 8.10 4.32
N ALA A 41 -6.54 7.22 4.83
CA ALA A 41 -7.65 6.67 4.06
C ALA A 41 -8.89 6.46 4.92
N GLY A 42 -10.05 6.59 4.28
CA GLY A 42 -11.30 6.01 4.76
C GLY A 42 -11.46 4.61 4.17
N ARG A 43 -11.80 3.65 5.03
CA ARG A 43 -12.13 2.28 4.67
C ARG A 43 -13.62 2.06 4.93
N PHE A 44 -14.31 1.45 3.98
CA PHE A 44 -15.76 1.31 3.95
C PHE A 44 -16.16 -0.13 3.61
N GLY A 45 -17.45 -0.46 3.79
CA GLY A 45 -17.97 -1.83 3.69
C GLY A 45 -17.71 -2.59 5.00
N GLY A 46 -18.76 -3.13 5.62
CA GLY A 46 -18.68 -3.56 7.04
C GLY A 46 -18.74 -2.36 7.98
N ASN A 47 -17.72 -2.17 8.81
CA ASN A 47 -17.57 -1.03 9.72
C ASN A 47 -16.67 0.07 9.12
N ALA A 48 -17.24 1.25 8.89
CA ALA A 48 -16.50 2.39 8.36
C ALA A 48 -15.44 2.88 9.35
N ASN A 49 -14.18 2.96 8.91
CA ASN A 49 -13.07 3.35 9.77
C ASN A 49 -11.99 4.14 9.01
N ALA A 50 -11.12 4.80 9.78
CA ALA A 50 -9.98 5.55 9.25
C ALA A 50 -8.67 4.77 9.43
N GLU A 51 -7.81 4.87 8.43
CA GLU A 51 -6.44 4.38 8.40
C GLU A 51 -5.45 5.53 8.21
N ILE A 52 -4.32 5.47 8.93
CA ILE A 52 -3.11 6.24 8.63
C ILE A 52 -1.96 5.26 8.41
N TRP A 53 -1.12 5.53 7.40
CA TRP A 53 0.09 4.74 7.17
C TRP A 53 1.28 5.64 6.93
N GLY A 54 2.48 5.10 7.13
CA GLY A 54 3.71 5.77 6.77
C GLY A 54 4.92 4.85 6.84
N GLY A 55 5.95 5.21 6.08
CA GLY A 55 7.13 4.36 5.93
C GLY A 55 8.23 4.96 5.07
N VAL A 56 9.28 4.18 4.88
CA VAL A 56 10.33 4.46 3.89
C VAL A 56 9.88 3.97 2.53
N VAL A 57 10.19 4.72 1.48
CA VAL A 57 9.84 4.37 0.09
C VAL A 57 11.08 4.37 -0.79
N GLY A 58 11.22 3.32 -1.58
CA GLY A 58 12.17 3.23 -2.68
C GLY A 58 11.45 3.28 -4.02
N ARG A 59 12.01 4.00 -4.98
CA ARG A 59 11.42 4.22 -6.31
C ARG A 59 12.48 4.16 -7.39
N TYR A 60 12.18 3.55 -8.54
CA TYR A 60 13.14 3.39 -9.64
C TYR A 60 12.65 4.03 -10.96
N ASP A 61 13.20 5.18 -11.31
CA ASP A 61 12.68 6.07 -12.37
C ASP A 61 13.32 5.89 -13.77
N ALA A 62 13.96 4.75 -14.04
CA ALA A 62 14.77 4.57 -15.27
C ALA A 62 14.12 3.76 -16.41
N ILE A 63 12.95 3.14 -16.19
CA ILE A 63 12.35 2.28 -17.21
C ILE A 63 11.50 3.13 -18.14
N GLU A 64 11.95 3.25 -19.39
CA GLU A 64 11.19 3.88 -20.47
C GLU A 64 11.03 2.92 -21.63
N ILE A 65 9.80 2.86 -22.18
CA ILE A 65 9.47 2.04 -23.35
C ILE A 65 9.21 2.97 -24.53
N ALA A 66 9.97 2.75 -25.60
CA ALA A 66 9.85 3.46 -26.88
C ALA A 66 9.79 4.99 -26.75
N ASN A 67 10.50 5.56 -25.75
CA ASN A 67 10.50 7.00 -25.42
C ASN A 67 9.09 7.60 -25.27
N THR A 68 8.10 6.76 -24.91
CA THR A 68 6.69 7.16 -24.86
C THR A 68 6.10 6.96 -23.47
N ILE A 69 6.38 5.81 -22.84
CA ILE A 69 5.82 5.44 -21.54
C ILE A 69 6.96 5.22 -20.55
N ARG A 70 6.83 5.79 -19.36
CA ARG A 70 7.67 5.51 -18.20
C ARG A 70 6.96 4.51 -17.31
N ILE A 71 7.68 3.47 -16.89
CA ILE A 71 7.22 2.49 -15.90
C ILE A 71 8.05 2.71 -14.64
N ILE A 72 7.38 2.94 -13.52
CA ILE A 72 8.07 3.21 -12.27
C ILE A 72 7.62 2.22 -11.19
N PRO A 73 8.41 1.16 -10.93
CA PRO A 73 8.21 0.35 -9.75
C PRO A 73 8.65 1.11 -8.50
N SER A 74 7.84 1.00 -7.45
CA SER A 74 8.13 1.53 -6.12
C SER A 74 7.74 0.53 -5.03
N PHE A 75 8.34 0.68 -3.86
CA PHE A 75 8.04 -0.14 -2.70
C PHE A 75 8.11 0.70 -1.44
N THR A 76 7.00 0.73 -0.70
CA THR A 76 6.93 1.36 0.62
C THR A 76 6.94 0.29 1.71
N PHE A 77 7.77 0.46 2.74
CA PHE A 77 7.80 -0.36 3.95
C PHE A 77 7.59 0.50 5.17
N GLY A 78 6.63 0.15 6.03
CA GLY A 78 6.40 0.90 7.25
C GLY A 78 5.32 0.32 8.14
N LEU A 79 4.52 1.21 8.73
CA LEU A 79 3.44 0.88 9.65
C LEU A 79 2.12 1.47 9.15
N SER A 80 1.04 0.76 9.45
CA SER A 80 -0.32 1.22 9.26
C SER A 80 -1.09 1.09 10.57
N HIS A 81 -1.91 2.09 10.87
CA HIS A 81 -2.77 2.14 12.04
C HIS A 81 -4.22 2.42 11.63
N VAL A 82 -5.16 1.69 12.20
CA VAL A 82 -6.60 1.91 12.03
C VAL A 82 -7.28 2.23 13.34
N THR A 83 -8.32 3.04 13.22
CA THR A 83 -9.25 3.36 14.31
C THR A 83 -10.07 2.15 14.75
N GLU A 84 -10.43 1.28 13.80
CA GLU A 84 -11.10 0.02 14.06
C GLU A 84 -10.61 -1.06 13.09
N THR A 85 -10.60 -2.30 13.57
CA THR A 85 -10.30 -3.47 12.73
C THR A 85 -11.44 -3.67 11.72
N MET A 86 -11.10 -3.83 10.45
CA MET A 86 -12.10 -4.06 9.40
C MET A 86 -12.70 -5.45 9.52
N ASP A 87 -14.03 -5.54 9.42
CA ASP A 87 -14.78 -6.79 9.33
C ASP A 87 -14.21 -7.71 8.23
N GLY A 88 -14.49 -9.01 8.33
CA GLY A 88 -13.94 -10.01 7.41
C GLY A 88 -12.62 -10.59 7.88
N ARG A 89 -11.69 -10.85 6.95
CA ARG A 89 -10.48 -11.64 7.23
C ARG A 89 -9.60 -11.05 8.33
N GLU A 90 -9.44 -9.73 8.41
CA GLU A 90 -8.60 -9.09 9.42
C GLU A 90 -9.22 -9.25 10.81
N LYS A 91 -10.51 -8.93 10.97
CA LYS A 91 -11.25 -9.13 12.22
C LYS A 91 -11.33 -10.58 12.67
N ASN A 92 -11.58 -11.51 11.76
CA ASN A 92 -11.64 -12.94 12.08
C ASN A 92 -10.30 -13.46 12.66
N ASN A 93 -9.17 -12.98 12.13
CA ASN A 93 -7.86 -13.34 12.65
C ASN A 93 -7.58 -12.70 14.02
N GLU A 94 -8.01 -11.45 14.21
CA GLU A 94 -7.92 -10.76 15.49
C GLU A 94 -8.68 -11.53 16.57
N ASP A 95 -9.95 -11.86 16.33
CA ASP A 95 -10.82 -12.50 17.32
C ASP A 95 -10.38 -13.94 17.61
N ALA A 96 -9.98 -14.71 16.59
CA ALA A 96 -9.54 -16.09 16.76
C ALA A 96 -8.29 -16.21 17.65
N ARG A 97 -7.46 -15.16 17.71
CA ARG A 97 -6.22 -15.13 18.49
C ARG A 97 -6.28 -14.24 19.72
N LYS A 98 -7.36 -13.49 19.91
CA LYS A 98 -7.43 -12.38 20.88
C LYS A 98 -6.26 -11.40 20.65
N GLY A 99 -5.96 -11.15 19.37
CA GLY A 99 -4.92 -10.24 18.93
C GLY A 99 -5.38 -8.78 18.93
N ASN A 100 -4.58 -7.94 18.27
CA ASN A 100 -4.88 -6.53 18.06
C ASN A 100 -4.42 -6.11 16.66
N ALA A 101 -5.35 -5.87 15.75
CA ALA A 101 -5.07 -5.48 14.38
C ALA A 101 -4.98 -3.95 14.18
N SER A 102 -5.03 -3.17 15.27
CA SER A 102 -5.02 -1.71 15.20
C SER A 102 -3.75 -1.20 14.55
N THR A 103 -2.57 -1.74 14.89
CA THR A 103 -1.28 -1.35 14.29
C THR A 103 -0.58 -2.56 13.70
N LEU A 104 -0.29 -2.53 12.39
CA LEU A 104 0.36 -3.61 11.66
C LEU A 104 1.46 -3.09 10.75
N PHE A 105 2.30 -4.01 10.24
CA PHE A 105 3.27 -3.68 9.21
C PHE A 105 2.55 -3.35 7.91
N TYR A 106 3.05 -2.34 7.21
CA TYR A 106 2.53 -1.89 5.93
C TYR A 106 3.55 -2.17 4.83
N LEU A 107 3.11 -2.83 3.77
CA LEU A 107 3.85 -3.00 2.53
C LEU A 107 3.04 -2.41 1.38
N GLY A 108 3.68 -1.55 0.59
CA GLY A 108 3.08 -0.93 -0.59
C GLY A 108 3.93 -1.17 -1.85
N PRO A 109 4.02 -2.40 -2.38
CA PRO A 109 4.53 -2.58 -3.73
C PRO A 109 3.56 -1.91 -4.71
N GLU A 110 4.14 -1.11 -5.61
CA GLU A 110 3.38 -0.28 -6.52
C GLU A 110 4.07 -0.23 -7.89
N LEU A 111 3.23 -0.12 -8.92
CA LEU A 111 3.65 0.14 -10.28
C LEU A 111 2.96 1.39 -10.79
N SER A 112 3.76 2.41 -11.11
CA SER A 112 3.27 3.67 -11.67
C SER A 112 3.61 3.78 -13.16
N PHE A 113 2.78 4.51 -13.88
CA PHE A 113 2.91 4.75 -15.31
C PHE A 113 2.72 6.25 -15.59
N SER A 114 3.62 6.82 -16.39
CA SER A 114 3.48 8.19 -16.91
C SER A 114 3.85 8.25 -18.39
N ALA A 115 3.36 9.25 -19.10
CA ALA A 115 3.92 9.57 -20.41
C ALA A 115 5.30 10.23 -20.24
N VAL A 116 6.22 9.99 -21.17
CA VAL A 116 7.53 10.70 -21.18
C VAL A 116 7.33 12.21 -21.39
N SER A 117 6.29 12.62 -22.12
CA SER A 117 5.92 14.03 -22.33
C SER A 117 5.22 14.70 -21.14
N ARG A 118 4.75 13.92 -20.16
CA ARG A 118 4.03 14.38 -18.96
C ARG A 118 4.50 13.61 -17.72
N PRO A 119 5.79 13.68 -17.36
CA PRO A 119 6.34 12.89 -16.25
C PRO A 119 5.81 13.32 -14.88
N GLU A 120 5.20 14.50 -14.78
CA GLU A 120 4.56 15.01 -13.57
C GLU A 120 3.23 14.31 -13.24
N LEU A 121 2.61 13.63 -14.20
CA LEU A 121 1.33 12.93 -14.02
C LEU A 121 1.49 11.42 -14.13
N GLU A 122 1.18 10.72 -13.05
CA GLU A 122 1.24 9.27 -12.96
C GLU A 122 -0.13 8.67 -12.67
N VAL A 123 -0.41 7.53 -13.30
CA VAL A 123 -1.43 6.58 -12.83
C VAL A 123 -0.70 5.42 -12.18
N PHE A 124 -1.17 4.96 -11.03
CA PHE A 124 -0.55 3.84 -10.33
C PHE A 124 -1.55 2.75 -9.95
N TRP A 125 -1.02 1.53 -9.86
CA TRP A 125 -1.65 0.42 -9.16
C TRP A 125 -0.75 0.01 -8.00
N ARG A 126 -1.35 -0.29 -6.85
CA ARG A 126 -0.68 -0.60 -5.59
C ARG A 126 -1.41 -1.76 -4.89
N LEU A 127 -0.64 -2.69 -4.34
CA LEU A 127 -1.16 -3.55 -3.27
C LEU A 127 -0.93 -2.87 -1.94
N HIS A 128 -2.02 -2.54 -1.25
CA HIS A 128 -2.01 -1.93 0.07
C HIS A 128 -2.10 -3.04 1.12
N HIS A 129 -0.94 -3.60 1.48
CA HIS A 129 -0.85 -4.78 2.33
C HIS A 129 -0.62 -4.43 3.79
N ARG A 130 -1.38 -5.08 4.68
CA ARG A 130 -1.20 -5.01 6.14
C ARG A 130 -0.96 -6.40 6.71
N SER A 131 0.00 -6.55 7.61
CA SER A 131 0.30 -7.86 8.23
C SER A 131 0.92 -7.74 9.61
N GLY A 132 0.62 -8.71 10.48
CA GLY A 132 1.24 -8.83 11.79
C GLY A 132 2.60 -9.53 11.78
N ALA A 133 3.07 -10.01 10.62
CA ALA A 133 4.34 -10.71 10.43
C ALA A 133 4.55 -11.82 11.48
N TRP A 134 3.72 -12.89 11.38
CA TRP A 134 3.75 -14.04 12.29
C TRP A 134 3.59 -13.68 13.78
N GLY A 135 2.72 -12.71 14.06
CA GLY A 135 2.44 -12.27 15.43
C GLY A 135 3.41 -11.26 16.01
N THR A 136 4.40 -10.79 15.24
CA THR A 136 5.32 -9.73 15.67
C THR A 136 4.57 -8.47 16.10
N LEU A 137 3.52 -8.09 15.36
CA LEU A 137 2.61 -6.99 15.76
C LEU A 137 1.23 -7.54 16.10
N GLY A 138 0.77 -7.23 17.30
CA GLY A 138 -0.59 -7.49 17.76
C GLY A 138 -1.00 -8.96 17.83
N ASP A 139 -0.04 -9.90 17.90
CA ASP A 139 -0.27 -11.35 17.72
C ASP A 139 -1.01 -11.73 16.42
N MET A 140 -1.00 -10.85 15.43
CA MET A 140 -1.70 -11.05 14.16
C MET A 140 -0.92 -12.01 13.25
N HIS A 141 -1.51 -13.19 13.00
CA HIS A 141 -0.94 -14.24 12.15
C HIS A 141 -1.64 -14.24 10.79
N GLY A 142 -1.27 -13.30 9.94
CA GLY A 142 -1.85 -13.14 8.61
C GLY A 142 -1.72 -11.71 8.12
N GLY A 143 -2.26 -11.48 6.94
CA GLY A 143 -2.37 -10.15 6.37
C GLY A 143 -3.61 -9.99 5.50
N SER A 144 -3.94 -8.73 5.26
CA SER A 144 -5.01 -8.25 4.40
C SER A 144 -4.38 -7.44 3.25
N ASN A 145 -5.06 -7.40 2.10
CA ASN A 145 -4.65 -6.57 0.96
C ASN A 145 -5.84 -5.81 0.43
N ALA A 146 -5.59 -4.61 -0.05
CA ALA A 146 -6.46 -3.93 -1.00
C ALA A 146 -5.70 -3.64 -2.29
N ASN A 147 -6.35 -3.82 -3.43
CA ASN A 147 -5.86 -3.25 -4.69
C ASN A 147 -6.29 -1.79 -4.73
N VAL A 148 -5.31 -0.90 -4.88
CA VAL A 148 -5.54 0.54 -4.99
C VAL A 148 -5.09 0.98 -6.37
N VAL A 149 -5.97 1.70 -7.07
CA VAL A 149 -5.61 2.45 -8.27
C VAL A 149 -5.74 3.93 -7.96
N GLY A 150 -4.84 4.74 -8.49
CA GLY A 150 -4.83 6.16 -8.19
C GLY A 150 -4.06 6.99 -9.20
N VAL A 151 -4.13 8.30 -9.00
CA VAL A 151 -3.39 9.31 -9.76
C VAL A 151 -2.44 10.02 -8.82
N ARG A 152 -1.22 10.29 -9.28
CA ARG A 152 -0.20 11.05 -8.56
C ARG A 152 0.25 12.23 -9.41
N TYR A 153 0.43 13.37 -8.75
CA TYR A 153 1.10 14.54 -9.30
C TYR A 153 2.46 14.71 -8.62
N ASN A 154 3.54 14.82 -9.41
CA ASN A 154 4.90 15.06 -8.93
C ASN A 154 5.24 16.55 -9.06
N PHE A 155 5.79 17.15 -7.99
CA PHE A 155 6.21 18.57 -7.94
C PHE A 155 7.74 18.69 -7.98
#